data_AF-A0A8T7AWN5-F1
#
_entry.id   AF-A0A8T7AWN5-F1
#
_cell.length_a   1.000
_cell.length_b   1.000
_cell.length_c   1.000
_cell.angle_alpha   90.00
_cell.angle_beta   90.00
_cell.angle_gamma   90.00
#
_symmetry.space_group_name_H-M   'P 1'
#
loop_
_entity.id
_entity.type
_entity.pdbx_description
1 polymer ?
#
loop_
_entity_poly.entity_id
_entity_poly.type
_entity_poly.pdbx_seq_one_letter_code
_entity_poly.pdbx_strand_id
1 'polypeptide(L)'
;MACGTALAGLLLLPAAALEHRHQNVPKQVALLIEPGRLLASNVRLSRIDVLALEEGERLVRQIEADAALAAVTSWRIVAYGPAVGWRELPLLPDEQVEEMRAEDYAVFVTTDRRYLNFSAKTGLWAERLRTSS
;
A
#
# COMPACT_ATOMS: atom_id res chain seq x y z
N MET A 1 68.34 -32.02 -4.82
CA MET A 1 67.27 -32.77 -4.11
C MET A 1 67.04 -32.05 -2.79
N ALA A 2 65.87 -31.54 -2.40
CA ALA A 2 64.49 -31.53 -2.90
C ALA A 2 63.95 -30.09 -2.66
N CYS A 3 63.21 -29.43 -3.54
CA CYS A 3 61.80 -29.66 -3.91
C CYS A 3 60.86 -29.75 -2.69
N GLY A 4 60.08 -28.68 -2.46
CA GLY A 4 59.03 -28.60 -1.44
C GLY A 4 58.12 -27.42 -1.73
N THR A 5 57.06 -27.69 -2.49
CA THR A 5 56.05 -26.76 -3.01
C THR A 5 55.02 -26.33 -1.96
N ALA A 6 54.65 -25.05 -2.08
CA ALA A 6 53.38 -24.35 -1.82
C ALA A 6 52.28 -24.97 -0.93
N LEU A 7 51.64 -24.10 -0.12
CA LEU A 7 50.18 -24.01 -0.06
C LEU A 7 49.75 -22.63 0.46
N ALA A 8 49.44 -21.73 -0.49
CA ALA A 8 48.67 -20.53 -0.24
C ALA A 8 47.21 -20.93 -0.03
N GLY A 9 46.74 -20.92 1.21
CA GLY A 9 45.34 -21.15 1.55
C GLY A 9 44.49 -19.96 1.13
N LEU A 10 43.82 -20.09 -0.02
CA LEU A 10 42.77 -19.18 -0.46
C LEU A 10 41.58 -19.32 0.51
N LEU A 11 41.34 -18.31 1.34
CA LEU A 11 40.14 -18.23 2.19
C LEU A 11 38.90 -18.04 1.31
N LEU A 12 38.25 -19.13 0.96
CA LEU A 12 36.85 -19.15 0.52
C LEU A 12 35.97 -19.09 1.77
N LEU A 13 35.48 -17.90 2.10
CA LEU A 13 34.30 -17.76 2.95
C LEU A 13 33.12 -17.29 2.09
N PRO A 14 31.94 -17.85 2.35
CA PRO A 14 30.87 -18.01 1.38
C PRO A 14 30.24 -16.66 1.06
N ALA A 15 29.74 -16.53 -0.16
CA ALA A 15 28.67 -15.60 -0.47
C ALA A 15 27.48 -15.98 0.43
N ALA A 16 27.46 -15.47 1.66
CA ALA A 16 26.26 -15.42 2.47
C ALA A 16 25.30 -14.59 1.64
N ALA A 17 24.42 -15.28 0.93
CA ALA A 17 23.32 -14.70 0.22
C ALA A 17 22.65 -13.73 1.19
N LEU A 18 22.73 -12.45 0.87
CA LEU A 18 21.81 -11.44 1.38
C LEU A 18 20.44 -11.84 0.83
N GLU A 19 19.85 -12.88 1.41
CA GLU A 19 18.42 -13.13 1.26
C GLU A 19 17.76 -11.92 1.88
N HIS A 20 17.31 -11.02 1.01
CA HIS A 20 16.40 -9.96 1.34
C HIS A 20 15.16 -10.65 1.91
N ARG A 21 15.11 -10.82 3.24
CA ARG A 21 13.92 -11.33 3.91
C ARG A 21 12.85 -10.26 3.70
N HIS A 22 12.03 -10.43 2.66
CA HIS A 22 10.74 -9.79 2.59
C HIS A 22 10.03 -10.16 3.89
N GLN A 23 9.92 -9.19 4.79
CA GLN A 23 9.16 -9.37 6.01
C GLN A 23 7.72 -9.57 5.56
N ASN A 24 7.28 -10.83 5.51
CA ASN A 24 5.91 -11.16 5.13
C ASN A 24 4.98 -10.46 6.12
N VAL A 25 4.21 -9.49 5.63
CA VAL A 25 3.23 -8.77 6.45
C VAL A 25 1.98 -9.63 6.50
N PRO A 26 1.57 -10.14 7.68
CA PRO A 26 0.34 -10.92 7.74
C PRO A 26 -0.86 -10.04 7.35
N LYS A 27 -1.87 -10.65 6.73
CA LYS A 27 -3.15 -10.01 6.42
C LYS A 27 -3.79 -9.47 7.71
N GLN A 28 -3.98 -8.16 7.76
CA GLN A 28 -4.49 -7.40 8.90
C GLN A 28 -5.81 -6.69 8.56
N VAL A 29 -6.12 -6.49 7.28
CA VAL A 29 -7.30 -5.75 6.85
C VAL A 29 -8.01 -6.45 5.68
N ALA A 30 -9.33 -6.36 5.63
CA ALA A 30 -10.14 -6.74 4.48
C ALA A 30 -11.28 -5.73 4.27
N LEU A 31 -11.65 -5.46 3.01
CA LEU A 31 -12.73 -4.55 2.68
C LEU A 31 -14.03 -5.34 2.42
N LEU A 32 -15.10 -4.94 3.09
CA LEU A 32 -16.46 -5.37 2.77
C LEU A 32 -17.23 -4.16 2.25
N ILE A 33 -18.05 -4.40 1.23
CA ILE A 33 -18.83 -3.36 0.54
C ILE A 33 -20.29 -3.63 0.82
N GLU A 34 -21.00 -2.60 1.27
CA GLU A 34 -22.45 -2.63 1.42
C GLU A 34 -23.08 -1.40 0.78
N PRO A 35 -24.39 -1.43 0.48
CA PRO A 35 -25.08 -0.25 -0.03
C PRO A 35 -24.87 0.96 0.89
N GLY A 36 -24.27 2.02 0.35
CA GLY A 36 -24.04 3.28 1.06
C GLY A 36 -22.93 3.25 2.12
N ARG A 37 -22.12 2.18 2.23
CA ARG A 37 -21.01 2.15 3.19
C ARG A 37 -19.91 1.16 2.84
N LEU A 38 -18.69 1.48 3.27
CA LEU A 38 -17.51 0.62 3.22
C LEU A 38 -17.16 0.17 4.64
N LEU A 39 -16.82 -1.10 4.81
CA LEU A 39 -16.45 -1.66 6.11
C LEU A 39 -15.03 -2.22 6.02
N ALA A 40 -14.14 -1.68 6.85
CA ALA A 40 -12.80 -2.24 7.02
C ALA A 40 -12.84 -3.25 8.18
N SER A 41 -12.72 -4.52 7.84
CA SER A 41 -12.48 -5.57 8.83
C SER A 41 -11.03 -5.48 9.29
N ASN A 42 -10.81 -4.96 10.49
CA ASN A 42 -9.52 -4.84 11.12
C ASN A 42 -9.21 -6.12 11.90
N VAL A 43 -8.58 -7.07 11.24
CA VAL A 43 -8.17 -8.36 11.81
C VAL A 43 -7.17 -8.14 12.95
N ARG A 44 -6.25 -7.18 12.82
CA ARG A 44 -5.24 -6.88 13.84
C ARG A 44 -5.84 -6.49 15.18
N LEU A 45 -6.90 -5.68 15.16
CA LEU A 45 -7.53 -5.13 16.36
C LEU A 45 -8.89 -5.76 16.66
N SER A 46 -9.30 -6.79 15.93
CA SER A 46 -10.61 -7.46 16.06
C SER A 46 -11.79 -6.47 16.07
N ARG A 47 -11.81 -5.58 15.08
CA ARG A 47 -12.77 -4.46 14.96
C ARG A 47 -13.30 -4.35 13.53
N ILE A 48 -14.49 -3.80 13.37
CA ILE A 48 -15.01 -3.34 12.08
C ILE A 48 -15.15 -1.83 12.11
N ASP A 49 -14.46 -1.15 11.21
CA ASP A 49 -14.51 0.31 11.06
C ASP A 49 -15.36 0.67 9.84
N VAL A 50 -16.44 1.42 10.05
CA VAL A 50 -17.40 1.78 8.99
C VAL A 50 -17.08 3.17 8.45
N LEU A 51 -17.09 3.30 7.13
CA LEU A 51 -17.11 4.56 6.40
C LEU A 51 -18.44 4.68 5.67
N ALA A 52 -19.25 5.68 6.03
CA ALA A 52 -20.47 6.00 5.30
C ALA A 52 -20.13 6.67 3.96
N LEU A 53 -20.82 6.24 2.91
CA LEU A 53 -20.84 6.95 1.65
C LEU A 53 -22.00 7.95 1.68
N GLU A 54 -21.76 9.12 1.13
CA GLU A 54 -22.77 10.16 1.02
C GLU A 54 -23.87 9.77 0.01
N GLU A 55 -25.02 10.45 0.07
CA GLU A 55 -26.10 10.19 -0.88
C GLU A 55 -25.64 10.46 -2.33
N GLY A 56 -25.74 9.44 -3.18
CA GLY A 56 -25.27 9.50 -4.56
C GLY A 56 -23.77 9.26 -4.75
N GLU A 57 -22.98 9.19 -3.68
CA GLU A 57 -21.58 8.74 -3.73
C GLU A 57 -21.54 7.24 -4.06
N ARG A 58 -20.75 6.88 -5.08
CA ARG A 58 -20.62 5.48 -5.52
C ARG A 58 -19.18 5.03 -5.50
N LEU A 59 -18.95 3.80 -5.07
CA LEU A 59 -17.67 3.12 -5.23
C LEU A 59 -17.37 2.90 -6.72
N VAL A 60 -16.17 3.28 -7.15
CA VAL A 60 -15.69 3.18 -8.54
C VAL A 60 -14.65 2.08 -8.67
N ARG A 61 -13.65 2.06 -7.77
CA ARG A 61 -12.54 1.10 -7.78
C ARG A 61 -12.08 0.83 -6.36
N GLN A 62 -11.48 -0.33 -6.12
CA GLN A 62 -10.85 -0.66 -4.84
C GLN A 62 -9.60 -1.51 -5.02
N ILE A 63 -8.75 -1.50 -4.00
CA ILE A 63 -7.58 -2.36 -3.91
C ILE A 63 -7.27 -2.67 -2.43
N GLU A 64 -6.65 -3.82 -2.20
CA GLU A 64 -6.22 -4.26 -0.88
C GLU A 64 -4.80 -4.79 -0.93
N ALA A 65 -4.08 -4.59 0.17
CA ALA A 65 -2.85 -5.27 0.53
C ALA A 65 -3.03 -5.95 1.90
N ASP A 66 -1.95 -6.45 2.48
CA ASP A 66 -1.99 -7.11 3.77
C ASP A 66 -2.36 -6.16 4.92
N ALA A 67 -1.85 -4.93 4.92
CA ALA A 67 -2.08 -3.97 6.00
C ALA A 67 -2.56 -2.59 5.51
N ALA A 68 -3.02 -2.50 4.27
CA ALA A 68 -3.61 -1.31 3.70
C ALA A 68 -4.77 -1.66 2.77
N LEU A 69 -5.76 -0.78 2.69
CA LEU A 69 -6.80 -0.84 1.66
C LEU A 69 -7.08 0.56 1.15
N ALA A 70 -7.56 0.66 -0.09
CA ALA A 70 -8.03 1.91 -0.65
C ALA A 70 -9.21 1.68 -1.59
N ALA A 71 -10.08 2.68 -1.62
CA ALA A 71 -11.23 2.75 -2.49
C ALA A 71 -11.28 4.13 -3.14
N VAL A 72 -11.65 4.17 -4.41
CA VAL A 72 -11.97 5.39 -5.15
C VAL A 72 -13.47 5.43 -5.25
N THR A 73 -14.07 6.51 -4.79
CA THR A 73 -15.49 6.82 -5.00
C THR A 73 -15.64 7.84 -6.11
N SER A 74 -16.87 8.17 -6.47
CA SER A 74 -17.17 9.25 -7.41
C SER A 74 -16.67 10.62 -6.94
N TRP A 75 -16.33 10.79 -5.65
CA TRP A 75 -16.02 12.09 -5.05
C TRP A 75 -14.62 12.17 -4.43
N ARG A 76 -14.09 11.06 -3.93
CA ARG A 76 -12.86 11.04 -3.14
C ARG A 76 -12.14 9.71 -3.23
N ILE A 77 -10.87 9.73 -2.87
CA ILE A 77 -10.08 8.54 -2.59
C ILE A 77 -10.10 8.35 -1.07
N VAL A 78 -10.38 7.14 -0.62
CA VAL A 78 -10.32 6.77 0.79
C VAL A 78 -9.34 5.62 0.96
N ALA A 79 -8.51 5.69 1.99
CA ALA A 79 -7.59 4.64 2.35
C ALA A 79 -7.69 4.33 3.83
N TYR A 80 -7.22 3.16 4.23
CA TYR A 80 -7.32 2.69 5.59
C TYR A 80 -6.04 1.98 5.99
N GLY A 81 -5.62 2.22 7.21
CA GLY A 81 -4.60 1.42 7.89
C GLY A 81 -5.10 0.93 9.24
N PRO A 82 -4.71 -0.27 9.69
CA PRO A 82 -5.27 -0.91 10.87
C PRO A 82 -5.04 -0.10 12.16
N ALA A 83 -3.97 0.69 12.25
CA ALA A 83 -3.69 1.54 13.40
C ALA A 83 -4.32 2.94 13.30
N VAL A 84 -4.56 3.42 12.08
CA VAL A 84 -4.89 4.84 11.81
C VAL A 84 -6.35 5.06 11.40
N GLY A 85 -7.04 3.99 11.01
CA GLY A 85 -8.42 4.05 10.52
C GLY A 85 -8.53 4.63 9.11
N TRP A 86 -9.74 5.06 8.76
CA TRP A 86 -10.06 5.69 7.47
C TRP A 86 -9.39 7.06 7.34
N ARG A 87 -8.88 7.34 6.14
CA ARG A 87 -8.25 8.59 5.73
C ARG A 87 -8.71 8.92 4.32
N GLU A 88 -9.05 10.18 4.11
CA GLU A 88 -9.69 10.62 2.89
C GLU A 88 -8.82 11.64 2.17
N LEU A 89 -8.94 11.63 0.85
CA LEU A 89 -8.32 12.60 -0.03
C LEU A 89 -9.31 12.95 -1.14
N PRO A 90 -9.83 14.19 -1.20
CA PRO A 90 -10.74 14.62 -2.25
C PRO A 90 -10.12 14.46 -3.64
N LEU A 91 -10.93 14.08 -4.63
CA LEU A 91 -10.53 14.19 -6.03
C LEU A 91 -10.60 15.65 -6.48
N LEU A 92 -9.67 16.06 -7.34
CA LEU A 92 -9.75 17.35 -8.02
C LEU A 92 -10.88 17.31 -9.07
N PRO A 93 -11.40 18.48 -9.50
CA PRO A 93 -12.36 18.53 -10.60
C PRO A 93 -11.82 17.83 -11.85
N ASP A 94 -12.66 16.96 -12.41
CA ASP A 94 -12.39 16.14 -13.60
C ASP A 94 -11.16 15.22 -13.50
N GLU A 95 -10.62 15.01 -12.29
CA GLU A 95 -9.51 14.09 -12.07
C GLU A 95 -9.95 12.63 -12.28
N GLN A 96 -9.18 11.91 -13.08
CA GLN A 96 -9.43 10.50 -13.38
C GLN A 96 -8.32 9.62 -12.82
N VAL A 97 -8.71 8.61 -12.06
CA VAL A 97 -7.78 7.59 -11.57
C VAL A 97 -7.42 6.64 -12.70
N GLU A 98 -6.14 6.65 -13.08
CA GLU A 98 -5.60 5.78 -14.14
C GLU A 98 -5.24 4.42 -13.54
N GLU A 99 -4.47 4.42 -12.46
CA GLU A 99 -3.90 3.22 -11.86
C GLU A 99 -3.96 3.24 -10.32
N MET A 100 -4.09 2.04 -9.73
CA MET A 100 -3.97 1.82 -8.29
C MET A 100 -3.12 0.59 -8.02
N ARG A 101 -2.23 0.67 -7.03
CA ARG A 101 -1.43 -0.46 -6.52
C ARG A 101 -1.43 -0.41 -5.00
N ALA A 102 -1.36 -1.57 -4.35
CA ALA A 102 -1.21 -1.66 -2.90
C ALA A 102 -0.19 -2.74 -2.57
N GLU A 103 0.70 -2.43 -1.63
CA GLU A 103 1.80 -3.28 -1.22
C GLU A 103 1.99 -3.12 0.29
N ASP A 104 1.84 -4.22 1.04
CA ASP A 104 1.97 -4.24 2.51
C ASP A 104 1.17 -3.13 3.23
N TYR A 105 1.86 -2.04 3.56
CA TYR A 105 1.34 -0.87 4.28
C TYR A 105 1.21 0.38 3.38
N ALA A 106 1.37 0.24 2.08
CA ALA A 106 1.36 1.35 1.13
C ALA A 106 0.25 1.18 0.10
N VAL A 107 -0.35 2.31 -0.29
CA VAL A 107 -1.20 2.41 -1.47
C VAL A 107 -0.61 3.47 -2.37
N PHE A 108 -0.54 3.18 -3.66
CA PHE A 108 -0.13 4.08 -4.71
C PHE A 108 -1.30 4.32 -5.64
N VAL A 109 -1.61 5.58 -5.93
CA VAL A 109 -2.64 5.96 -6.89
C VAL A 109 -2.02 6.90 -7.90
N THR A 110 -2.19 6.60 -9.19
CA THR A 110 -1.82 7.49 -10.28
C THR A 110 -3.08 8.00 -10.93
N THR A 111 -3.17 9.32 -11.06
CA THR A 111 -4.25 10.01 -11.77
C THR A 111 -3.68 10.77 -12.96
N ASP A 112 -4.56 11.26 -13.83
CA ASP A 112 -4.20 12.17 -14.91
C ASP A 112 -3.60 13.50 -14.41
N ARG A 113 -3.80 13.85 -13.13
CA ARG A 113 -3.32 15.12 -12.52
C ARG A 113 -2.16 14.97 -11.54
N ARG A 114 -2.04 13.84 -10.82
CA ARG A 114 -1.07 13.67 -9.72
C ARG A 114 -0.69 12.22 -9.46
N TYR A 115 0.49 12.07 -8.85
CA TYR A 115 0.91 10.85 -8.18
C TYR A 115 0.61 10.96 -6.69
N LEU A 116 0.05 9.90 -6.13
CA LEU A 116 -0.38 9.83 -4.75
C LEU A 116 0.21 8.59 -4.09
N ASN A 117 0.62 8.71 -2.84
CA ASN A 117 0.87 7.55 -2.00
C ASN A 117 0.33 7.74 -0.59
N PHE A 118 -0.24 6.67 -0.05
CA PHE A 118 -0.73 6.59 1.31
C PHE A 118 0.11 5.62 2.13
N SER A 119 0.39 5.99 3.37
CA SER A 119 1.04 5.12 4.35
C SER A 119 0.04 4.68 5.41
N ALA A 120 -0.30 3.39 5.44
CA ALA A 120 -1.16 2.80 6.47
C ALA A 120 -0.53 2.79 7.87
N LYS A 121 0.79 2.98 7.97
CA LYS A 121 1.51 3.12 9.24
C LYS A 121 1.28 4.49 9.88
N THR A 122 1.27 5.55 9.07
CA THR A 122 1.21 6.94 9.56
C THR A 122 -0.14 7.61 9.29
N GLY A 123 -0.94 7.07 8.38
CA GLY A 123 -2.21 7.64 7.95
C GLY A 123 -2.06 8.88 7.07
N LEU A 124 -0.86 9.12 6.54
CA LEU A 124 -0.55 10.31 5.74
C LEU A 124 -0.62 10.01 4.24
N TRP A 125 -1.14 11.00 3.51
CA TRP A 125 -1.04 11.09 2.07
C TRP A 125 0.16 11.96 1.69
N ALA A 126 0.90 11.54 0.67
CA ALA A 126 1.85 12.37 -0.04
C ALA A 126 1.38 12.52 -1.48
N GLU A 127 1.56 13.73 -2.01
CA GLU A 127 1.00 14.15 -3.29
C GLU A 127 2.07 14.85 -4.14
N ARG A 128 2.08 14.53 -5.43
CA ARG A 128 2.93 15.20 -6.41
C ARG A 128 2.15 15.45 -7.70
N LEU A 129 1.92 16.72 -8.03
CA LEU A 129 1.31 17.10 -9.32
C LEU A 129 2.12 16.57 -10.49
N ARG A 130 1.45 16.07 -11.53
CA ARG A 130 2.06 15.77 -12.83
C ARG A 130 2.31 17.08 -13.55
N THR A 131 3.57 17.37 -13.84
CA THR A 131 3.91 18.46 -14.74
C THR A 131 3.71 17.97 -16.17
N SER A 132 2.73 18.53 -16.89
CA SER A 132 2.65 18.40 -18.34
C SER A 132 3.92 19.03 -18.93
N SER A 133 4.73 18.21 -19.62
CA SER A 133 5.86 18.71 -20.41
C SER A 133 5.37 19.28 -21.74
#